data_AF-A0A3A9BHL6-F1
#
_entry.id   AF-A0A3A9BHL6-F1
#
_cell.length_a   1.000
_cell.length_b   1.000
_cell.length_c   1.000
_cell.angle_alpha   90.00
_cell.angle_beta   90.00
_cell.angle_gamma   90.00
#
_symmetry.space_group_name_H-M   'P 1'
#
loop_
_entity.id
_entity.type
_entity.pdbx_description
1 polymer ?
#
loop_
_entity_poly.entity_id
_entity_poly.type
_entity_poly.pdbx_seq_one_letter_code
_entity_poly.pdbx_strand_id
1 'polypeptide(L)'
;MRKIVVYGIGKIGKKYIDVCIENEVEGLILADSNDDLWDTDYRGIRICNPQSVDWQKQDLAVITVGDKYREEIFNQLMLCYMMPKEKIIFWRETLILSEKETYNLGNMIIDEPINAGTIVTGRELGSKIKKDSLNDLEKFYFHADHKVLNENPNPPAMLGRIE
;
A
#
# COMPACT_ATOMS: atom_id res chain seq x y z
N MET A 1 6.17 2.40 15.80
CA MET A 1 6.56 1.93 14.45
C MET A 1 5.49 0.99 13.96
N ARG A 2 4.90 1.26 12.78
CA ARG A 2 3.84 0.43 12.17
C ARG A 2 4.45 -0.89 11.70
N LYS A 3 3.79 -2.01 11.97
CA LYS A 3 4.25 -3.34 11.55
C LYS A 3 3.56 -3.74 10.26
N ILE A 4 4.34 -3.82 9.18
CA ILE A 4 3.80 -4.00 7.83
C ILE A 4 4.40 -5.25 7.23
N VAL A 5 3.54 -6.13 6.71
CA VAL A 5 3.97 -7.28 5.93
C VAL A 5 3.78 -7.00 4.44
N VAL A 6 4.83 -7.18 3.65
CA VAL A 6 4.75 -7.21 2.19
C VAL A 6 4.67 -8.66 1.74
N TYR A 7 3.56 -9.05 1.11
CA TYR A 7 3.28 -10.42 0.69
C TYR A 7 3.42 -10.60 -0.83
N GLY A 8 4.38 -11.43 -1.24
CA GLY A 8 4.70 -11.73 -2.63
C GLY A 8 5.93 -10.97 -3.11
N ILE A 9 7.09 -11.62 -3.01
CA ILE A 9 8.45 -11.11 -3.28
C ILE A 9 8.91 -11.47 -4.71
N GLY A 10 7.96 -11.48 -5.64
CA GLY A 10 8.22 -11.55 -7.07
C GLY A 10 8.70 -10.20 -7.63
N LYS A 11 8.68 -10.06 -8.96
CA LYS A 11 9.10 -8.82 -9.65
C LYS A 11 8.38 -7.56 -9.15
N ILE A 12 7.08 -7.67 -8.82
CA ILE A 12 6.27 -6.54 -8.32
C ILE A 12 6.67 -6.21 -6.88
N GLY A 13 6.69 -7.20 -5.98
CA GLY A 13 7.12 -7.01 -4.60
C GLY A 13 8.51 -6.43 -4.46
N LYS A 14 9.49 -6.95 -5.21
CA LYS A 14 10.86 -6.42 -5.22
C LYS A 14 10.92 -4.92 -5.54
N LYS A 15 10.19 -4.50 -6.59
CA LYS A 15 10.08 -3.08 -6.95
C LYS A 15 9.40 -2.25 -5.86
N TYR A 16 8.32 -2.77 -5.28
CA TYR A 16 7.61 -2.09 -4.21
C TYR A 16 8.50 -1.89 -2.98
N ILE A 17 9.25 -2.92 -2.59
CA ILE A 17 10.19 -2.89 -1.47
C ILE A 17 11.33 -1.91 -1.74
N ASP A 18 11.89 -1.90 -2.96
CA ASP A 18 12.93 -0.92 -3.33
C ASP A 18 12.43 0.52 -3.11
N VAL A 19 11.20 0.85 -3.55
CA VAL A 19 10.60 2.17 -3.33
C VAL A 19 10.38 2.44 -1.84
N CYS A 20 9.96 1.44 -1.05
CA CYS A 20 9.81 1.61 0.39
C CYS A 20 11.15 1.95 1.06
N ILE A 21 12.23 1.25 0.70
CA ILE A 21 13.57 1.47 1.26
C ILE A 21 14.13 2.83 0.84
N GLU A 22 13.97 3.23 -0.42
CA GLU A 22 14.39 4.55 -0.92
C GLU A 22 13.71 5.71 -0.19
N ASN A 23 12.52 5.45 0.35
CA ASN A 23 11.73 6.39 1.15
C ASN A 23 11.81 6.10 2.65
N GLU A 24 12.82 5.34 3.10
CA GLU A 24 13.15 5.15 4.51
C GLU A 24 12.01 4.53 5.33
N VAL A 25 11.21 3.67 4.68
CA VAL A 25 10.17 2.90 5.38
C VAL A 25 10.80 1.83 6.26
N GLU A 26 10.56 1.93 7.56
CA GLU A 26 11.05 0.97 8.55
C GLU A 26 9.98 -0.07 8.94
N GLY A 27 10.43 -1.17 9.56
CA GLY A 27 9.51 -2.17 10.14
C GLY A 27 8.81 -3.08 9.13
N LEU A 28 9.36 -3.19 7.92
CA LEU A 28 8.88 -4.12 6.90
C LEU A 28 9.22 -5.58 7.27
N ILE A 29 8.24 -6.45 7.10
CA ILE A 29 8.38 -7.90 7.13
C ILE A 29 8.08 -8.42 5.73
N LEU A 30 8.90 -9.31 5.21
CA LEU A 30 8.69 -9.91 3.89
C LEU A 30 8.14 -11.32 4.05
N ALA A 31 7.13 -11.70 3.25
CA ALA A 31 6.60 -13.05 3.21
C ALA A 31 6.25 -13.47 1.77
N ASP A 32 6.43 -14.74 1.44
CA ASP A 32 6.06 -15.30 0.13
C ASP A 32 5.52 -16.73 0.29
N SER A 33 4.61 -17.13 -0.59
CA SER A 33 4.14 -18.52 -0.64
C SER A 33 5.19 -19.49 -1.18
N ASN A 34 6.19 -19.02 -1.92
CA ASN A 34 7.27 -19.83 -2.47
C ASN A 34 8.29 -20.20 -1.38
N ASP A 35 8.39 -21.49 -1.07
CA ASP A 35 9.26 -22.03 -0.03
C ASP A 35 10.75 -21.91 -0.37
N ASP A 36 11.11 -21.89 -1.65
CA ASP A 36 12.49 -21.62 -2.11
C ASP A 36 13.00 -20.24 -1.66
N LEU A 37 12.10 -19.31 -1.34
CA LEU A 37 12.46 -17.97 -0.88
C LEU A 37 12.56 -17.87 0.64
N TRP A 38 12.05 -18.83 1.39
CA TRP A 38 12.04 -18.74 2.86
C TRP A 38 13.46 -18.74 3.40
N ASP A 39 13.68 -17.90 4.41
CA ASP A 39 14.98 -17.69 5.06
C ASP A 39 16.08 -17.09 4.18
N THR A 40 15.75 -16.78 2.93
CA THR A 40 16.58 -15.93 2.08
C THR A 40 16.38 -14.45 2.43
N ASP A 41 17.19 -13.60 1.82
CA ASP A 41 17.23 -12.17 2.04
C ASP A 41 16.86 -11.41 0.77
N TYR A 42 16.10 -10.32 0.93
CA TYR A 42 16.02 -9.25 -0.06
C TYR A 42 16.29 -7.91 0.61
N ARG A 43 17.38 -7.23 0.19
CA ARG A 43 17.77 -5.89 0.66
C ARG A 43 18.04 -5.80 2.18
N GLY A 44 18.59 -6.85 2.77
CA GLY A 44 18.86 -6.96 4.20
C GLY A 44 17.65 -7.42 5.02
N ILE A 45 16.51 -7.75 4.40
CA ILE A 45 15.28 -8.16 5.08
C ILE A 45 15.00 -9.62 4.76
N ARG A 46 14.91 -10.45 5.81
CA ARG A 46 14.61 -11.88 5.68
C ARG A 46 13.19 -12.10 5.16
N ILE A 47 13.06 -13.01 4.21
CA ILE A 47 11.77 -13.48 3.70
C ILE A 47 11.28 -14.62 4.58
N CYS A 48 10.15 -14.41 5.23
CA CYS A 48 9.57 -15.35 6.17
C CYS A 48 8.64 -16.34 5.47
N ASN A 49 8.56 -17.55 6.02
CA ASN A 49 7.42 -18.42 5.79
C ASN A 49 6.15 -17.72 6.34
N PRO A 50 5.08 -17.55 5.53
CA PRO A 50 3.81 -16.96 5.96
C PRO A 50 3.24 -17.55 7.25
N GLN A 51 3.41 -18.84 7.52
CA GLN A 51 2.90 -19.50 8.72
C GLN A 51 3.63 -19.07 10.01
N SER A 52 4.85 -18.55 9.88
CA SER A 52 5.66 -18.06 11.00
C SER A 52 5.35 -16.61 11.38
N VAL A 53 4.61 -15.89 10.53
CA VAL A 53 4.27 -14.48 10.75
C VAL A 53 3.12 -14.41 11.76
N ASP A 54 3.30 -13.59 12.80
CA ASP A 54 2.22 -13.26 13.74
C ASP A 54 1.29 -12.21 13.11
N TRP A 55 0.36 -12.67 12.27
CA TRP A 55 -0.55 -11.84 11.47
C TRP A 55 -1.46 -10.94 12.30
N GLN A 56 -1.83 -11.37 13.50
CA GLN A 56 -2.71 -10.59 14.39
C GLN A 56 -2.01 -9.35 14.96
N LYS A 57 -0.68 -9.37 15.03
CA LYS A 57 0.13 -8.22 15.48
C LYS A 57 0.51 -7.27 14.36
N GLN A 58 0.09 -7.53 13.12
CA GLN A 58 0.38 -6.66 11.99
C GLN A 58 -0.68 -5.56 11.86
N ASP A 59 -0.23 -4.37 11.47
CA ASP A 59 -1.09 -3.23 11.23
C ASP A 59 -1.60 -3.20 9.80
N LEU A 60 -0.84 -3.80 8.86
CA LEU A 60 -1.13 -3.80 7.44
C LEU A 60 -0.44 -4.99 6.75
N ALA A 61 -1.13 -5.64 5.82
CA ALA A 61 -0.54 -6.53 4.84
C ALA A 61 -0.75 -5.95 3.44
N VAL A 62 0.35 -5.77 2.73
CA VAL A 62 0.36 -5.28 1.36
C VAL A 62 0.60 -6.44 0.42
N ILE A 63 -0.41 -6.76 -0.40
CA ILE A 63 -0.33 -7.80 -1.43
C ILE A 63 0.41 -7.21 -2.64
N THR A 64 1.58 -7.77 -2.99
CA THR A 64 2.44 -7.33 -4.09
C THR A 64 2.58 -8.38 -5.21
N VAL A 65 1.46 -8.97 -5.61
CA VAL A 65 1.38 -9.92 -6.72
C VAL A 65 0.67 -9.32 -7.94
N GLY A 66 0.69 -10.03 -9.07
CA GLY A 66 -0.11 -9.66 -10.24
C GLY A 66 -1.61 -9.92 -10.02
N ASP A 67 -2.47 -9.24 -10.78
CA ASP A 67 -3.93 -9.26 -10.57
C ASP A 67 -4.53 -10.69 -10.57
N LYS A 68 -3.95 -11.61 -11.34
CA LYS A 68 -4.32 -13.03 -11.39
C LYS A 68 -4.35 -13.70 -10.00
N TYR A 69 -3.43 -13.34 -9.12
CA TYR A 69 -3.29 -13.97 -7.79
C TYR A 69 -3.88 -13.11 -6.67
N ARG A 70 -4.43 -11.93 -6.98
CA ARG A 70 -4.90 -10.96 -5.99
C ARG A 70 -5.95 -11.56 -5.05
N GLU A 71 -7.00 -12.15 -5.62
CA GLU A 71 -8.14 -12.67 -4.85
C GLU A 71 -7.75 -13.92 -4.05
N GLU A 72 -6.93 -14.79 -4.65
CA GLU A 72 -6.41 -16.00 -3.99
C GLU A 72 -5.60 -15.64 -2.73
N ILE A 73 -4.61 -14.74 -2.86
CA ILE A 73 -3.78 -14.32 -1.74
C ILE A 73 -4.60 -13.55 -0.71
N PHE A 74 -5.53 -12.70 -1.13
CA PHE A 74 -6.42 -11.99 -0.22
C PHE A 74 -7.24 -12.96 0.65
N ASN A 75 -7.86 -13.96 0.02
CA ASN A 75 -8.61 -14.99 0.73
C ASN A 75 -7.71 -15.83 1.62
N GLN A 76 -6.48 -16.14 1.22
CA GLN A 76 -5.51 -16.84 2.06
C GLN A 76 -5.18 -16.04 3.33
N LEU A 77 -4.85 -14.75 3.19
CA LEU A 77 -4.55 -13.89 4.34
C LEU A 77 -5.74 -13.77 5.31
N MET A 78 -6.95 -13.63 4.76
CA MET A 78 -8.17 -13.49 5.55
C MET A 78 -8.62 -14.81 6.20
N LEU A 79 -8.67 -15.91 5.44
CA LEU A 79 -9.30 -17.16 5.85
C LEU A 79 -8.32 -18.19 6.44
N CYS A 80 -7.03 -18.13 6.11
CA CYS A 80 -6.04 -19.04 6.69
C CYS A 80 -5.27 -18.37 7.83
N TYR A 81 -4.94 -17.08 7.68
CA TYR A 81 -4.16 -16.34 8.68
C TYR A 81 -5.01 -15.42 9.57
N MET A 82 -6.34 -15.46 9.40
CA MET A 82 -7.33 -14.72 10.20
C MET A 82 -7.10 -13.20 10.20
N MET A 83 -6.42 -12.66 9.18
CA MET A 83 -6.12 -11.24 9.14
C MET A 83 -7.40 -10.43 8.86
N PRO A 84 -7.68 -9.36 9.61
CA PRO A 84 -8.87 -8.53 9.37
C PRO A 84 -8.85 -7.94 7.96
N LYS A 85 -10.00 -8.01 7.27
CA LYS A 85 -10.17 -7.59 5.88
C LYS A 85 -9.64 -6.17 5.61
N GLU A 86 -9.92 -5.26 6.52
CA GLU A 86 -9.56 -3.85 6.47
C GLU A 86 -8.04 -3.60 6.55
N LYS A 87 -7.27 -4.60 6.99
CA LYS A 87 -5.80 -4.54 7.06
C LYS A 87 -5.13 -5.17 5.85
N ILE A 88 -5.87 -5.74 4.90
CA ILE A 88 -5.32 -6.40 3.72
C ILE A 88 -5.54 -5.49 2.51
N ILE A 89 -4.47 -4.97 1.93
CA ILE A 89 -4.52 -3.94 0.89
C ILE A 89 -3.65 -4.35 -0.30
N PHE A 90 -4.09 -4.00 -1.51
CA PHE A 90 -3.27 -4.22 -2.70
C PHE A 90 -2.26 -3.07 -2.88
N TRP A 91 -1.05 -3.36 -3.34
CA TRP A 91 0.02 -2.36 -3.44
C TRP A 91 -0.36 -1.07 -4.20
N ARG A 92 -1.22 -1.17 -5.23
CA ARG A 92 -1.72 -0.02 -6.00
C ARG A 92 -2.63 0.93 -5.21
N GLU A 93 -3.13 0.48 -4.07
CA GLU A 93 -4.03 1.22 -3.18
C GLU A 93 -3.27 1.85 -2.00
N THR A 94 -1.94 1.70 -1.99
CA THR A 94 -1.04 2.28 -0.99
C THR A 94 -0.33 3.52 -1.50
N LEU A 95 0.01 4.40 -0.56
CA LEU A 95 0.86 5.58 -0.75
C LEU A 95 2.04 5.45 0.20
N ILE A 96 3.25 5.71 -0.31
CA ILE A 96 4.48 5.73 0.48
C ILE A 96 4.81 7.20 0.72
N LEU A 97 4.68 7.65 1.96
CA LEU A 97 4.89 9.06 2.30
C LEU A 97 6.38 9.28 2.61
N SER A 98 6.96 10.31 1.99
CA SER A 98 8.38 10.64 2.04
C SER A 98 8.58 12.13 2.28
N GLU A 99 9.63 12.52 3.00
CA GLU A 99 10.01 13.93 3.14
C GLU A 99 10.54 14.51 1.82
N LYS A 100 10.93 13.65 0.87
CA LYS A 100 11.47 14.05 -0.44
C LYS A 100 10.38 14.51 -1.40
N GLU A 101 9.13 14.13 -1.16
CA GLU A 101 8.00 14.44 -2.04
C GLU A 101 7.21 15.63 -1.51
N THR A 102 7.01 16.64 -2.35
CA THR A 102 6.09 17.74 -2.07
C THR A 102 4.78 17.47 -2.80
N TYR A 103 3.72 17.16 -2.05
CA TYR A 103 2.39 16.97 -2.64
C TYR A 103 1.69 18.33 -2.77
N ASN A 104 1.34 18.72 -4.00
CA ASN A 104 0.38 19.81 -4.19
C ASN A 104 -1.03 19.25 -3.96
N LEU A 105 -1.53 19.45 -2.74
CA LEU A 105 -2.84 18.98 -2.32
C LEU A 105 -3.96 20.00 -2.61
N GLY A 106 -3.72 21.01 -3.44
CA GLY A 106 -4.73 22.02 -3.74
C GLY A 106 -5.13 22.80 -2.49
N ASN A 107 -6.43 22.83 -2.19
CA ASN A 107 -6.93 23.47 -0.97
C ASN A 107 -6.90 22.54 0.25
N MET A 108 -6.58 21.26 0.06
CA MET A 108 -6.63 20.26 1.12
C MET A 108 -5.56 20.54 2.19
N ILE A 109 -6.02 20.72 3.42
CA ILE A 109 -5.16 20.88 4.60
C ILE A 109 -5.20 19.58 5.40
N ILE A 110 -4.04 19.11 5.85
CA ILE A 110 -3.91 17.93 6.71
C ILE A 110 -3.78 18.40 8.17
N ASP A 111 -4.65 17.94 9.07
CA ASP A 111 -4.66 18.34 10.49
C ASP A 111 -3.49 17.77 11.28
N GLU A 112 -2.98 16.65 10.81
CA GLU A 112 -1.97 15.86 11.49
C GLU A 112 -0.67 15.86 10.70
N PRO A 113 0.49 15.94 11.39
CA PRO A 113 1.77 15.74 10.72
C PRO A 113 1.80 14.37 10.06
N ILE A 114 2.19 14.36 8.78
CA ILE A 114 2.53 13.14 8.08
C ILE A 114 3.94 12.74 8.54
N ASN A 115 4.05 11.57 9.17
CA ASN A 115 5.35 10.96 9.36
C ASN A 115 5.82 10.41 8.02
N ALA A 116 7.01 10.80 7.57
CA ALA A 116 7.65 10.15 6.43
C ALA A 116 8.11 8.73 6.77
N GLY A 117 8.47 7.95 5.76
CA GLY A 117 8.88 6.56 5.94
C GLY A 117 7.71 5.67 6.38
N THR A 118 6.49 5.98 5.95
CA THR A 118 5.31 5.18 6.26
C THR A 118 4.51 4.83 5.01
N ILE A 119 3.92 3.65 5.05
CA ILE A 119 2.90 3.24 4.08
C ILE A 119 1.53 3.59 4.68
N VAL A 120 0.71 4.28 3.89
CA VAL A 120 -0.70 4.54 4.20
C VAL A 120 -1.60 4.07 3.06
N THR A 121 -2.88 3.90 3.35
CA THR A 121 -3.89 3.75 2.30
C THR A 121 -4.41 5.12 1.87
N GLY A 122 -4.98 5.21 0.66
CA GLY A 122 -5.69 6.43 0.23
C GLY A 122 -6.82 6.83 1.18
N ARG A 123 -7.50 5.85 1.80
CA ARG A 123 -8.54 6.09 2.81
C ARG A 123 -7.97 6.72 4.08
N GLU A 124 -6.84 6.20 4.57
CA GLU A 124 -6.16 6.75 5.75
C GLU A 124 -5.71 8.19 5.49
N LEU A 125 -5.08 8.46 4.35
CA LEU A 125 -4.70 9.82 3.99
C LEU A 125 -5.92 10.73 3.90
N GLY A 126 -6.98 10.30 3.19
CA GLY A 126 -8.22 11.05 3.05
C GLY A 126 -8.89 11.38 4.38
N SER A 127 -8.80 10.50 5.38
CA SER A 127 -9.36 10.74 6.71
C SER A 127 -8.66 11.85 7.50
N LYS A 128 -7.42 12.20 7.11
CA LYS A 128 -6.64 13.27 7.75
C LYS A 128 -6.86 14.65 7.12
N ILE A 129 -7.66 14.73 6.06
CA ILE A 129 -7.92 15.98 5.35
C ILE A 129 -9.07 16.75 6.03
N LYS A 130 -8.84 18.04 6.32
CA LYS A 130 -9.85 18.99 6.78
C LYS A 130 -11.02 19.06 5.83
N LYS A 131 -12.22 18.65 6.26
CA LYS A 131 -13.43 18.75 5.44
C LYS A 131 -13.74 20.18 4.99
N ASP A 132 -13.45 21.15 5.84
CA ASP A 132 -13.63 22.59 5.59
C ASP A 132 -12.54 23.19 4.70
N SER A 133 -11.43 22.49 4.50
CA SER A 133 -10.40 22.87 3.51
C SER A 133 -10.78 22.50 2.07
N LEU A 134 -11.71 21.56 1.89
CA LEU A 134 -12.10 21.06 0.58
C LEU A 134 -12.94 22.10 -0.19
N ASN A 135 -12.62 22.30 -1.46
CA ASN A 135 -13.53 22.93 -2.42
C ASN A 135 -14.66 21.96 -2.81
N ASP A 136 -15.65 22.45 -3.55
CA ASP A 136 -16.83 21.65 -3.89
C ASP A 136 -16.52 20.43 -4.77
N LEU A 137 -15.49 20.50 -5.63
CA LEU A 137 -15.03 19.37 -6.44
C LEU A 137 -14.32 18.33 -5.58
N GLU A 138 -13.49 18.76 -4.64
CA GLU A 138 -12.79 17.87 -3.70
C GLU A 138 -13.78 17.21 -2.74
N LYS A 139 -14.80 17.94 -2.26
CA LYS A 139 -15.91 17.36 -1.47
C LYS A 139 -16.66 16.30 -2.27
N PHE A 140 -16.95 16.59 -3.54
CA PHE A 140 -17.57 15.61 -4.43
C PHE A 140 -16.70 14.35 -4.53
N TYR A 141 -15.38 14.50 -4.76
CA TYR A 141 -14.46 13.39 -4.92
C TYR A 141 -14.25 12.54 -3.65
N PHE A 142 -14.09 13.15 -2.48
CA PHE A 142 -13.76 12.41 -1.24
C PHE A 142 -14.98 11.96 -0.42
N HIS A 143 -16.14 12.60 -0.58
CA HIS A 143 -17.24 12.46 0.38
C HIS A 143 -18.63 12.25 -0.23
N ALA A 144 -18.82 12.41 -1.55
CA ALA A 144 -20.09 12.07 -2.17
C ALA A 144 -20.16 10.57 -2.52
N ASP A 145 -21.33 9.95 -2.36
CA ASP A 145 -21.60 8.63 -2.95
C ASP A 145 -21.77 8.82 -4.47
N HIS A 146 -20.68 8.64 -5.22
CA HIS A 146 -20.70 8.71 -6.68
C HIS A 146 -20.10 7.46 -7.29
N LYS A 147 -20.67 7.02 -8.42
CA LYS A 147 -20.11 5.92 -9.21
C LYS A 147 -19.00 6.46 -10.10
N VAL A 148 -17.84 5.80 -10.08
CA VAL A 148 -16.78 6.05 -11.07
C VAL A 148 -17.32 5.59 -12.44
N LEU A 149 -17.42 6.52 -13.38
CA LEU A 149 -18.08 6.28 -14.68
C LEU A 149 -17.22 5.50 -15.70
N ASN A 150 -15.97 5.15 -15.36
CA ASN A 150 -15.05 4.46 -16.27
C ASN A 150 -14.29 3.31 -15.58
N GLU A 151 -14.79 2.09 -15.70
CA GLU A 151 -13.96 0.88 -15.66
C GLU A 151 -13.38 0.65 -17.05
N ASN A 152 -12.25 1.29 -17.37
CA ASN A 152 -11.50 0.98 -18.60
C ASN A 152 -10.38 -0.02 -18.22
N PRO A 153 -10.42 -1.30 -18.68
CA PRO A 153 -9.55 -2.37 -18.19
C PRO A 153 -8.08 -2.28 -18.65
N ASN A 154 -7.70 -1.23 -19.39
CA ASN A 154 -6.33 -0.97 -19.80
C ASN A 154 -5.97 0.50 -19.54
N PRO A 155 -5.12 0.82 -18.55
CA PRO A 155 -4.57 2.17 -18.46
C PRO A 155 -3.68 2.40 -19.69
N PRO A 156 -3.85 3.51 -20.45
CA PRO A 156 -2.88 3.86 -21.47
C PRO A 156 -1.53 4.11 -20.78
N ALA A 157 -0.47 3.56 -21.38
CA ALA A 157 0.90 3.87 -20.99
C ALA A 157 1.09 5.39 -21.04
N MET A 158 1.24 6.02 -19.88
CA MET A 158 1.69 7.41 -19.78
C MET A 158 3.20 7.45 -20.09
N LEU A 159 3.53 7.32 -21.37
CA LEU A 159 4.71 7.91 -21.98
C LEU A 159 4.31 9.30 -22.45
N GLY A 160 4.93 10.34 -21.89
CA GLY A 160 4.70 11.71 -22.32
C GLY A 160 5.42 12.69 -21.41
N ARG A 161 6.70 12.92 -21.73
CA ARG A 161 7.55 13.94 -21.13
C ARG A 161 6.84 15.30 -21.11
N ILE A 162 7.01 16.02 -20.00
CA ILE A 162 7.11 17.47 -20.07
C ILE A 162 8.61 17.76 -20.15
N GLU A 163 8.96 18.55 -21.16
CA GLU A 163 10.28 18.84 -21.77
C GLU A 163 10.78 17.84 -22.83
#